data_AF-W9NA36-F1
#
_entry.id   AF-W9NA36-F1
#
_cell.length_a   1.000
_cell.length_b   1.000
_cell.length_c   1.000
_cell.angle_alpha   90.00
_cell.angle_beta   90.00
_cell.angle_gamma   90.00
#
_symmetry.space_group_name_H-M   'P 1'
#
loop_
_entity.id
_entity.type
_entity.pdbx_description
1 polymer ?
#
loop_
_entity_poly.entity_id
_entity_poly.type
_entity_poly.pdbx_seq_one_letter_code
_entity_poly.pdbx_strand_id
1 'polypeptide(L)'
;MVNIMKEAFGSRLVTETLENCYDKLPSPSELMERILIVKKPQTKQEPPASNFRGRRRGNSLNSLLTRSMTDAAMLMPSQSLPQSLMQLGGLGVYCSGVNYAGFGTAEAKQYNHIFSFMESSFAKHFRTKEQKIAVNLHNQRYMM
;
A
#
# COMPACT_ATOMS: atom_id res chain seq x y z
N MET A 1 10.71 -12.46 -8.50
CA MET A 1 9.28 -12.45 -8.13
C MET A 1 8.40 -11.88 -9.24
N VAL A 2 8.52 -10.61 -9.61
CA VAL A 2 7.68 -9.98 -10.66
C VAL A 2 7.70 -10.77 -11.99
N ASN A 3 8.87 -11.19 -12.47
CA ASN A 3 8.97 -11.98 -13.70
C ASN A 3 8.25 -13.33 -13.60
N ILE A 4 8.40 -14.02 -12.47
CA ILE A 4 7.71 -15.31 -12.21
C ILE A 4 6.19 -15.10 -12.23
N MET A 5 5.68 -14.00 -11.65
CA MET A 5 4.25 -13.69 -11.67
C MET A 5 3.76 -13.40 -13.09
N LYS A 6 4.52 -12.63 -13.88
CA LYS A 6 4.20 -12.36 -15.29
C LYS A 6 4.20 -13.64 -16.13
N GLU A 7 5.15 -14.53 -15.89
CA GLU A 7 5.26 -15.82 -16.59
C GLU A 7 4.12 -16.78 -16.19
N ALA A 8 3.88 -16.96 -14.89
CA ALA A 8 2.91 -17.92 -14.39
C ALA A 8 1.45 -17.49 -14.61
N PHE A 9 1.16 -16.19 -14.47
CA PHE A 9 -0.20 -15.66 -14.62
C PHE A 9 -0.48 -15.14 -16.04
N GLY A 10 0.56 -14.86 -16.83
CA GLY A 10 0.44 -14.45 -18.23
C GLY A 10 -0.51 -13.26 -18.42
N SER A 11 -1.43 -13.41 -19.38
CA SER A 11 -2.45 -12.40 -19.73
C SER A 11 -3.52 -12.17 -18.66
N ARG A 12 -3.63 -13.08 -17.67
CA ARG A 12 -4.57 -12.93 -16.56
C ARG A 12 -4.11 -11.86 -15.58
N LEU A 13 -2.80 -11.66 -15.44
CA LEU A 13 -2.25 -10.65 -14.54
C LEU A 13 -2.59 -9.24 -15.03
N VAL A 14 -3.26 -8.46 -14.19
CA VAL A 14 -3.50 -7.05 -14.47
C VAL A 14 -2.24 -6.25 -14.12
N THR A 15 -1.60 -5.70 -15.15
CA THR A 15 -0.40 -4.87 -15.00
C THR A 15 -0.68 -3.38 -15.21
N GLU A 16 -1.82 -3.05 -15.82
CA GLU A 16 -2.23 -1.70 -16.20
C GLU A 16 -3.74 -1.54 -16.03
N THR A 17 -4.25 -0.30 -16.05
CA THR A 17 -5.69 -0.03 -15.97
C THR A 17 -6.39 -0.51 -17.23
N LEU A 18 -7.58 -1.10 -17.06
CA LEU A 18 -8.49 -1.42 -18.15
C LEU A 18 -8.99 -0.16 -18.83
N GLU A 19 -9.28 -0.27 -20.13
CA GLU A 19 -9.90 0.79 -20.93
C GLU A 19 -11.21 1.24 -20.27
N ASN A 20 -11.43 2.55 -20.18
CA ASN A 20 -12.60 3.20 -19.54
C ASN A 20 -12.71 3.04 -18.00
N CYS A 21 -11.70 2.48 -17.33
CA CYS A 21 -11.66 2.32 -15.87
C CYS A 21 -10.39 2.96 -15.26
N TYR A 22 -10.23 4.26 -15.47
CA TYR A 22 -9.08 5.03 -14.95
C TYR A 22 -9.29 5.55 -13.53
N ASP A 23 -10.51 5.97 -13.19
CA ASP A 23 -10.81 6.63 -11.90
C ASP A 23 -11.86 5.87 -11.06
N LYS A 24 -12.10 4.60 -11.38
CA LYS A 24 -13.08 3.75 -10.70
C LYS A 24 -12.61 2.31 -10.64
N LEU A 25 -13.15 1.57 -9.68
CA LEU A 25 -12.99 0.12 -9.65
C LEU A 25 -13.82 -0.50 -10.79
N PRO A 26 -13.25 -1.43 -11.57
CA PRO A 26 -14.02 -2.21 -12.52
C PRO A 26 -15.02 -3.11 -11.82
N SER A 27 -16.09 -3.47 -12.53
CA SER A 27 -17.05 -4.47 -12.11
C SER A 27 -16.44 -5.88 -12.09
N PRO A 28 -17.02 -6.83 -11.32
CA PRO A 28 -16.56 -8.21 -11.33
C PRO A 28 -16.55 -8.85 -12.73
N SER A 29 -17.50 -8.49 -13.59
CA SER A 29 -17.58 -8.99 -14.97
C SER A 29 -16.44 -8.46 -15.84
N GLU A 30 -16.03 -7.20 -15.67
CA GLU A 30 -14.86 -6.62 -16.37
C GLU A 30 -13.54 -7.24 -15.90
N LEU A 31 -13.51 -7.81 -14.69
CA LEU A 31 -12.36 -8.51 -14.10
C LEU A 31 -12.44 -10.03 -14.25
N MET A 32 -13.37 -10.55 -15.06
CA MET A 32 -13.50 -11.99 -15.24
C MET A 32 -12.21 -12.59 -15.79
N GLU A 33 -11.75 -13.68 -15.17
CA GLU A 33 -10.49 -14.37 -15.49
C GLU A 33 -9.20 -13.53 -15.28
N ARG A 34 -9.28 -12.42 -14.56
CA ARG A 34 -8.14 -11.56 -14.22
C ARG A 34 -7.62 -11.83 -12.81
N ILE A 35 -6.32 -11.59 -12.61
CA ILE A 35 -5.62 -11.67 -11.33
C ILE A 35 -5.12 -10.28 -10.96
N LEU A 36 -5.58 -9.78 -9.80
CA LEU A 36 -5.15 -8.52 -9.20
C LEU A 36 -4.10 -8.76 -8.12
N ILE A 37 -3.15 -7.84 -7.99
CA ILE A 37 -2.14 -7.87 -6.93
C ILE A 37 -2.43 -6.77 -5.93
N VAL A 38 -2.55 -7.14 -4.65
CA VAL A 38 -2.62 -6.18 -3.55
C VAL A 38 -1.20 -5.86 -3.09
N LYS A 39 -0.73 -4.63 -3.32
CA LYS A 39 0.58 -4.22 -2.86
C LYS A 39 0.58 -2.77 -2.42
N LYS A 40 1.35 -2.48 -1.37
CA LYS A 40 1.61 -1.09 -0.97
C LYS A 40 2.39 -0.35 -2.07
N PRO A 41 1.90 0.80 -2.57
CA PRO A 41 2.59 1.57 -3.58
C PRO A 41 3.94 2.04 -3.02
N GLN A 42 4.94 2.10 -3.88
CA GLN A 42 6.27 2.60 -3.51
C GLN A 42 6.45 3.96 -4.18
N THR A 43 6.29 5.03 -3.42
CA THR A 43 6.60 6.38 -3.88
C THR A 43 8.13 6.55 -3.89
N LYS A 44 8.72 7.04 -4.99
CA LYS A 44 10.10 7.54 -4.95
C LYS A 44 10.12 8.68 -3.94
N GLN A 45 10.64 8.44 -2.74
CA GLN A 45 10.84 9.51 -1.78
C GLN A 45 11.98 10.39 -2.30
N GLU A 46 11.68 11.65 -2.63
CA GLU A 46 12.68 12.70 -2.46
C GLU A 46 12.97 12.86 -0.96
N PRO A 47 14.23 13.17 -0.58
CA PRO A 47 14.60 13.24 0.82
C PRO A 47 13.74 14.30 1.53
N PRO A 48 13.05 13.95 2.62
CA PRO A 48 12.24 14.90 3.35
C PRO A 48 13.16 15.92 4.03
N ALA A 49 12.91 17.21 3.76
CA ALA A 49 13.39 18.28 4.63
C ALA A 49 12.96 17.94 6.07
N SER A 50 13.95 17.86 6.95
CA SER A 50 13.81 17.50 8.35
C SER A 50 12.70 18.27 9.03
N ASN A 51 11.68 17.59 9.54
CA ASN A 51 10.92 18.05 10.70
C ASN A 51 10.38 16.86 11.50
N PHE A 52 11.16 16.53 12.54
CA PHE A 52 10.79 15.63 13.62
C PHE A 52 9.67 16.25 14.47
N ARG A 53 8.53 15.57 14.61
CA ARG A 53 7.79 15.45 15.89
C ARG A 53 7.06 14.10 15.94
N GLY A 54 7.23 13.41 17.07
CA GLY A 54 7.16 11.96 17.15
C GLY A 54 5.79 11.34 17.44
N ARG A 55 5.69 10.05 17.11
CA ARG A 55 5.06 9.03 17.96
C ARG A 55 5.59 7.65 17.57
N ARG A 56 6.56 7.12 18.32
CA ARG A 56 7.03 5.74 18.21
C ARG A 56 6.01 4.80 18.86
N ARG A 57 5.50 3.83 18.12
CA ARG A 57 5.09 2.52 18.64
C ARG A 57 5.54 1.46 17.63
N GLY A 58 6.33 0.52 18.14
CA GLY A 58 7.25 -0.29 17.36
C GLY A 58 6.60 -1.42 16.57
N ASN A 59 7.29 -1.77 15.48
CA ASN A 59 7.18 -3.07 14.84
C ASN A 59 8.61 -3.62 14.77
N SER A 60 8.96 -4.52 15.69
CA SER A 60 10.24 -5.20 15.73
C SER A 60 10.05 -6.61 15.16
N LEU A 61 10.51 -6.84 13.93
CA LEU A 61 11.17 -8.08 13.48
C LEU A 61 11.77 -7.78 12.10
N ASN A 62 12.94 -7.14 12.08
CA ASN A 62 13.97 -7.29 11.07
C ASN A 62 15.26 -6.76 11.68
N SER A 63 16.02 -7.68 12.27
CA SER A 63 17.35 -7.45 12.81
C SER A 63 18.30 -7.15 11.66
N LEU A 64 18.77 -5.90 11.55
CA LEU A 64 19.97 -5.55 10.80
C LEU A 64 20.94 -4.84 11.74
N LEU A 65 21.90 -5.63 12.20
CA LEU A 65 23.20 -5.30 12.80
C LEU A 65 23.55 -3.79 12.83
N THR A 66 23.40 -3.15 13.98
CA THR A 66 24.05 -1.87 14.25
C THR A 66 25.42 -2.12 14.89
N ARG A 67 26.46 -2.10 14.06
CA ARG A 67 27.85 -1.90 14.51
C ARG A 67 28.04 -0.42 14.87
N SER A 68 28.71 -0.18 15.99
CA SER A 68 28.93 1.14 16.60
C SER A 68 29.70 2.11 15.70
N MET A 69 29.39 3.40 15.89
CA MET A 69 29.84 4.62 15.20
C MET A 69 31.36 4.80 15.18
N THR A 70 31.89 5.29 14.05
CA THR A 70 32.96 6.31 13.96
C THR A 70 32.93 6.95 12.56
N ASP A 71 33.24 8.24 12.52
CA ASP A 71 33.08 9.20 11.42
C ASP A 71 33.57 8.76 10.03
N ALA A 72 32.65 8.57 9.07
CA ALA A 72 32.97 8.48 7.63
C ALA A 72 31.73 8.64 6.69
N ALA A 73 30.68 9.36 7.06
CA ALA A 73 29.40 9.35 6.33
C ALA A 73 29.22 10.44 5.26
N MET A 74 30.28 11.06 4.74
CA MET A 74 30.19 12.08 3.66
C MET A 74 30.06 11.50 2.24
N LEU A 75 30.02 10.17 2.07
CA LEU A 75 29.92 9.51 0.76
C LEU A 75 28.87 8.39 0.75
N MET A 76 27.63 8.68 1.14
CA MET A 76 26.54 7.71 1.00
C MET A 76 25.75 7.94 -0.29
N PRO A 77 25.65 6.94 -1.20
CA PRO A 77 24.70 6.99 -2.29
C PRO A 77 23.31 7.17 -1.69
N SER A 78 22.49 8.04 -2.29
CA SER A 78 21.06 8.10 -2.02
C SER A 78 20.51 6.69 -1.99
N GLN A 79 20.00 6.21 -0.84
CA GLN A 79 19.47 4.86 -0.73
C GLN A 79 18.16 4.77 -1.52
N SER A 80 18.27 4.69 -2.84
CA SER A 80 17.15 4.39 -3.73
C SER A 80 16.68 2.98 -3.40
N LEU A 81 15.37 2.81 -3.24
CA LEU A 81 14.76 1.51 -3.02
C LEU A 81 15.21 0.52 -4.13
N PRO A 82 15.40 -0.77 -3.80
CA PRO A 82 15.65 -1.80 -4.79
C PRO A 82 14.64 -1.75 -5.94
N GLN A 83 15.11 -1.77 -7.17
CA GLN A 83 14.27 -1.72 -8.39
C GLN A 83 13.18 -2.80 -8.38
N SER A 84 13.45 -3.96 -7.79
CA SER A 84 12.49 -5.06 -7.62
C SER A 84 11.27 -4.68 -6.78
N LEU A 85 11.45 -3.84 -5.74
CA LEU A 85 10.35 -3.36 -4.90
C LEU A 85 9.49 -2.34 -5.65
N MET A 86 10.10 -1.50 -6.48
CA MET A 86 9.37 -0.56 -7.33
C MET A 86 8.52 -1.29 -8.38
N GLN A 87 9.10 -2.29 -9.05
CA GLN A 87 8.37 -3.10 -10.03
C GLN A 87 7.19 -3.85 -9.40
N LEU A 88 7.35 -4.35 -8.18
CA LEU A 88 6.28 -5.04 -7.47
C LEU A 88 5.16 -4.07 -7.03
N GLY A 89 5.52 -2.83 -6.65
CA GLY A 89 4.56 -1.77 -6.36
C GLY A 89 3.70 -1.40 -7.56
N GLY A 90 4.28 -1.42 -8.76
CA GLY A 90 3.56 -1.12 -10.02
C GLY A 90 2.47 -2.13 -10.40
N LEU A 91 2.49 -3.35 -9.84
CA LEU A 91 1.43 -4.34 -10.08
C LEU A 91 0.14 -4.06 -9.28
N GLY A 92 0.19 -3.15 -8.31
CA GLY A 92 -0.94 -2.79 -7.44
C GLY A 92 -1.93 -1.80 -8.08
N VAL A 93 -2.38 -2.07 -9.31
CA VAL A 93 -3.16 -1.13 -10.14
C VAL A 93 -4.49 -0.71 -9.46
N TYR A 94 -5.36 -1.69 -9.19
CA TYR A 94 -6.67 -1.48 -8.57
C TYR A 94 -6.69 -1.75 -7.07
N CYS A 95 -5.59 -2.26 -6.52
CA CYS A 95 -5.50 -2.76 -5.17
C CYS A 95 -4.23 -2.24 -4.47
N SER A 96 -4.27 -0.95 -4.15
CA SER A 96 -3.20 -0.23 -3.47
C SER A 96 -3.34 -0.38 -1.96
N GLY A 97 -2.47 -1.19 -1.36
CA GLY A 97 -2.48 -1.39 0.09
C GLY A 97 -2.03 -0.13 0.81
N VAL A 98 -2.89 0.46 1.64
CA VAL A 98 -2.59 1.70 2.37
C VAL A 98 -2.69 1.50 3.89
N ASN A 99 -1.89 2.27 4.64
CA ASN A 99 -2.02 2.26 6.10
C ASN A 99 -3.21 3.13 6.50
N TYR A 100 -4.02 2.65 7.44
CA TYR A 100 -5.14 3.44 7.94
C TYR A 100 -4.65 4.63 8.79
N ALA A 101 -4.94 5.84 8.32
CA ALA A 101 -4.76 7.09 9.05
C ALA A 101 -6.08 7.86 9.26
N GLY A 102 -7.21 7.25 8.88
CA GLY A 102 -8.55 7.86 8.92
C GLY A 102 -9.20 7.92 7.53
N PHE A 103 -10.54 7.87 7.49
CA PHE A 103 -11.31 7.90 6.23
C PHE A 103 -11.30 9.27 5.52
N GLY A 104 -10.80 10.31 6.17
CA GLY A 104 -10.75 11.67 5.61
C GLY A 104 -9.53 11.96 4.73
N THR A 105 -8.51 11.10 4.75
CA THR A 105 -7.25 11.36 4.04
C THR A 105 -7.42 11.28 2.52
N ALA A 106 -6.52 11.94 1.78
CA ALA A 106 -6.54 11.89 0.32
C ALA A 106 -6.32 10.46 -0.21
N GLU A 107 -5.51 9.67 0.49
CA GLU A 107 -5.27 8.25 0.20
C GLU A 107 -6.53 7.40 0.40
N ALA A 108 -7.27 7.65 1.50
CA ALA A 108 -8.53 6.95 1.82
C ALA A 108 -9.72 7.32 0.90
N LYS A 109 -9.48 8.17 -0.10
CA LYS A 109 -10.49 8.60 -1.08
C LYS A 109 -10.15 8.17 -2.50
N GLN A 110 -8.99 7.54 -2.71
CA GLN A 110 -8.61 7.00 -4.01
C GLN A 110 -9.45 5.76 -4.32
N TYR A 111 -9.89 5.58 -5.56
CA TYR A 111 -10.76 4.46 -5.92
C TYR A 111 -10.10 3.09 -5.69
N ASN A 112 -8.78 3.01 -5.80
CA ASN A 112 -8.00 1.77 -5.74
C ASN A 112 -7.40 1.46 -4.36
N HIS A 113 -7.66 2.26 -3.34
CA HIS A 113 -7.07 2.01 -2.02
C HIS A 113 -7.74 0.83 -1.33
N ILE A 114 -6.94 0.07 -0.58
CA ILE A 114 -7.38 -1.05 0.24
C ILE A 114 -6.76 -0.91 1.62
N PHE A 115 -7.60 -0.84 2.64
CA PHE A 115 -7.16 -1.10 4.00
C PHE A 115 -7.14 -2.60 4.28
N SER A 116 -6.43 -3.02 5.31
CA SER A 116 -6.49 -4.40 5.78
C SER A 116 -6.27 -4.38 7.28
N PHE A 117 -7.17 -5.01 8.02
CA PHE A 117 -7.11 -5.05 9.47
C PHE A 117 -7.07 -6.49 9.97
N MET A 118 -6.23 -6.75 10.96
CA MET A 118 -6.40 -7.94 11.77
C MET A 118 -7.71 -7.80 12.56
N GLU A 119 -8.47 -8.88 12.66
CA GLU A 119 -9.78 -8.89 13.32
C GLU A 119 -9.72 -8.30 14.74
N SER A 120 -8.71 -8.68 15.53
CA SER A 120 -8.50 -8.16 16.88
C SER A 120 -8.31 -6.63 16.93
N SER A 121 -7.62 -6.07 15.93
CA SER A 121 -7.42 -4.64 15.80
C SER A 121 -8.68 -3.94 15.30
N PHE A 122 -9.38 -4.52 14.33
CA PHE A 122 -10.64 -3.98 13.83
C PHE A 122 -11.68 -3.92 14.96
N ALA A 123 -11.88 -5.05 15.64
CA ALA A 123 -12.79 -5.17 16.76
C ALA A 123 -12.44 -4.23 17.90
N LYS A 124 -11.17 -3.82 18.10
CA LYS A 124 -10.77 -2.85 19.13
C LYS A 124 -11.06 -1.40 18.75
N HIS A 125 -10.86 -1.03 17.49
CA HIS A 125 -10.87 0.37 17.05
C HIS A 125 -12.16 0.81 16.35
N PHE A 126 -13.05 -0.12 15.99
CA PHE A 126 -14.34 0.16 15.34
C PHE A 126 -15.53 -0.37 16.15
N ARG A 127 -15.60 0.01 17.43
CA ARG A 127 -16.63 -0.47 18.38
C ARG A 127 -17.85 0.44 18.46
N THR A 128 -17.62 1.75 18.40
CA THR A 128 -18.70 2.72 18.61
C THR A 128 -19.66 2.74 17.43
N LYS A 129 -20.87 3.26 17.65
CA LYS A 129 -21.89 3.37 16.60
C LYS A 129 -21.39 4.24 15.44
N GLU A 130 -20.74 5.35 15.76
CA GLU A 130 -20.20 6.31 14.80
C GLU A 130 -19.10 5.68 13.95
N GLN A 131 -18.19 4.90 14.56
CA GLN A 131 -17.12 4.20 13.85
C GLN A 131 -17.68 3.14 12.90
N LYS A 132 -18.69 2.38 13.32
CA LYS A 132 -19.36 1.39 12.46
C LYS A 132 -20.08 2.05 11.28
N ILE A 133 -20.75 3.18 11.52
CA ILE A 133 -21.36 3.97 10.44
C ILE A 133 -20.29 4.46 9.46
N ALA A 134 -19.14 4.96 9.95
CA ALA A 134 -18.05 5.41 9.10
C ALA A 134 -17.48 4.27 8.23
N VAL A 135 -17.31 3.07 8.81
CA VAL A 135 -16.91 1.86 8.05
C VAL A 135 -17.93 1.53 6.96
N ASN A 136 -19.23 1.55 7.27
CA ASN A 136 -20.27 1.24 6.29
C ASN A 136 -20.31 2.27 5.15
N LEU A 137 -20.21 3.56 5.47
CA LEU A 137 -20.16 4.62 4.47
C LEU A 137 -18.93 4.50 3.57
N HIS A 138 -17.78 4.12 4.14
CA HIS A 138 -16.58 3.84 3.38
C HIS A 138 -16.77 2.64 2.42
N ASN A 139 -17.29 1.52 2.93
CA ASN A 139 -17.42 0.27 2.19
C ASN A 139 -18.49 0.30 1.09
N GLN A 140 -19.31 1.35 1.03
CA GLN A 140 -20.21 1.60 -0.11
C GLN A 140 -19.46 2.01 -1.39
N ARG A 141 -18.22 2.50 -1.27
CA ARG A 141 -17.45 3.06 -2.41
C ARG A 141 -16.04 2.52 -2.54
N TYR A 142 -15.47 2.01 -1.45
CA TYR A 142 -14.06 1.60 -1.37
C TYR A 142 -13.93 0.23 -0.68
N MET A 143 -12.78 -0.42 -0.85
CA MET A 143 -12.51 -1.72 -0.26
C MET A 143 -11.70 -1.61 1.04
N MET A 144 -11.94 -2.54 1.97
CA MET A 144 -11.28 -2.65 3.28
C MET A 144 -10.88 -4.10 3.56
#